data_AF-A0A972SQN3-F1
#
_entry.id   AF-A0A972SQN3-F1
#
_cell.length_a   1.000
_cell.length_b   1.000
_cell.length_c   1.000
_cell.angle_alpha   90.00
_cell.angle_beta   90.00
_cell.angle_gamma   90.00
#
_symmetry.space_group_name_H-M   'P 1'
#
loop_
_entity.id
_entity.type
_entity.pdbx_description
1 polymer ?
#
loop_
_entity_poly.entity_id
_entity_poly.type
_entity_poly.pdbx_seq_one_letter_code
_entity_poly.pdbx_strand_id
1 'polypeptide(L)'
;MKRFVFATGLMNVLGGILFAVPDALLLVGIEAPANRFWLLLPALFLAFLGVILIFSSRDLANRATIVFWDGFSRVTAFFVFLWFGLCAGMGNMVALLGIVDLAVALVYFVGLPRALDRGFLSILLDRHGTAG
;
A
#
# COMPACT_ATOMS: atom_id res chain seq x y z
N MET A 1 14.90 5.24 3.53
CA MET A 1 13.88 4.68 2.62
C MET A 1 13.74 3.16 2.72
N LYS A 2 14.80 2.34 2.60
CA LYS A 2 14.70 0.86 2.67
C LYS A 2 13.91 0.33 3.88
N ARG A 3 14.21 0.81 5.09
CA ARG A 3 13.50 0.43 6.33
C ARG A 3 12.01 0.83 6.31
N PHE A 4 11.69 1.97 5.73
CA PHE A 4 10.30 2.44 5.61
C PHE A 4 9.51 1.52 4.67
N VAL A 5 10.07 1.22 3.49
CA VAL A 5 9.47 0.29 2.51
C VAL A 5 9.28 -1.11 3.12
N PHE A 6 10.26 -1.59 3.89
CA PHE A 6 10.12 -2.85 4.62
C PHE A 6 8.98 -2.80 5.65
N ALA A 7 8.92 -1.75 6.46
CA ALA A 7 7.88 -1.60 7.47
C ALA A 7 6.47 -1.52 6.85
N THR A 8 6.30 -0.76 5.77
CA THR A 8 5.04 -0.69 5.02
C THR A 8 4.68 -2.01 4.34
N GLY A 9 5.68 -2.78 3.89
CA GLY A 9 5.46 -4.13 3.39
C GLY A 9 4.98 -5.08 4.49
N LEU A 10 5.59 -5.01 5.67
CA LEU A 10 5.16 -5.78 6.83
C LEU A 10 3.74 -5.41 7.27
N MET A 11 3.41 -4.11 7.30
CA MET A 11 2.05 -3.64 7.60
C MET A 11 1.03 -4.17 6.57
N ASN A 12 1.37 -4.20 5.28
CA ASN A 12 0.51 -4.79 4.25
C ASN A 12 0.30 -6.29 4.48
N VAL A 13 1.35 -7.06 4.83
CA VAL A 13 1.18 -8.48 5.16
C VAL A 13 0.27 -8.67 6.37
N LEU A 14 0.48 -7.90 7.43
CA LEU A 14 -0.36 -7.95 8.64
C LEU A 14 -1.81 -7.55 8.34
N GLY A 15 -2.01 -6.51 7.53
CA GLY A 15 -3.33 -6.12 7.03
C GLY A 15 -3.97 -7.24 6.21
N GLY A 16 -3.21 -7.89 5.33
CA GLY A 16 -3.69 -9.05 4.56
C GLY A 16 -4.18 -10.18 5.46
N ILE A 17 -3.43 -10.51 6.51
CA ILE A 17 -3.83 -11.52 7.51
C ILE A 17 -5.09 -11.07 8.27
N LEU A 18 -5.16 -9.79 8.66
CA LEU A 18 -6.32 -9.23 9.34
C LEU A 18 -7.59 -9.37 8.50
N PHE A 19 -7.54 -9.05 7.20
CA PHE A 19 -8.68 -9.21 6.29
C PHE A 19 -9.01 -10.69 5.99
N ALA A 20 -8.03 -11.60 6.09
CA ALA A 20 -8.26 -13.04 5.89
C ALA A 20 -9.02 -13.71 7.06
N VAL A 21 -9.00 -13.09 8.25
CA VAL A 21 -9.63 -13.58 9.48
C VAL A 21 -10.79 -12.66 9.86
N PRO A 22 -12.06 -13.00 9.51
CA PRO A 22 -13.21 -12.12 9.70
C PRO A 22 -13.39 -11.65 11.15
N ASP A 23 -13.15 -12.54 12.12
CA ASP A 23 -13.27 -12.24 13.55
C ASP A 23 -12.23 -11.19 14.02
N ALA A 24 -11.11 -11.08 13.31
CA ALA A 24 -10.08 -10.11 13.64
C ALA A 24 -10.45 -8.69 13.19
N LEU A 25 -11.32 -8.52 12.20
CA LEU A 25 -11.82 -7.21 11.78
C LEU A 25 -12.73 -6.55 12.83
N LEU A 26 -13.45 -7.36 13.62
CA LEU A 26 -14.25 -6.88 14.74
C LEU A 26 -13.39 -6.23 15.83
N LEU A 27 -12.14 -6.70 16.01
CA LEU A 27 -11.18 -6.09 16.95
C LEU A 27 -10.79 -4.65 16.56
N VAL A 28 -10.96 -4.30 15.28
CA VAL A 28 -10.66 -2.97 14.73
C VAL A 28 -11.93 -2.14 14.54
N GLY A 29 -13.10 -2.68 14.92
CA GLY A 29 -14.39 -2.00 14.84
C GLY A 29 -14.95 -1.89 13.42
N ILE A 30 -14.55 -2.78 12.51
CA ILE A 30 -15.05 -2.83 11.13
C ILE A 30 -16.05 -3.97 11.01
N GLU A 31 -17.28 -3.67 10.58
CA GLU A 31 -18.28 -4.70 10.27
C GLU A 31 -17.86 -5.47 9.01
N ALA A 32 -17.70 -6.78 9.17
CA ALA A 32 -17.30 -7.66 8.08
C ALA A 32 -18.45 -7.78 7.05
N PRO A 33 -18.19 -7.60 5.74
CA PRO A 33 -19.18 -7.88 4.71
C PRO A 33 -19.65 -9.34 4.77
N ALA A 34 -20.94 -9.57 4.51
CA ALA A 34 -21.54 -10.91 4.56
C ALA A 34 -20.88 -11.93 3.61
N ASN A 35 -20.26 -11.47 2.52
CA ASN A 35 -19.58 -12.33 1.55
C ASN A 35 -18.06 -12.30 1.73
N ARG A 36 -17.50 -13.48 2.08
CA ARG A 36 -16.07 -13.72 2.31
C ARG A 36 -15.18 -13.37 1.11
N PHE A 37 -15.72 -13.41 -0.11
CA PHE A 37 -14.99 -13.04 -1.32
C PHE A 37 -14.46 -11.59 -1.25
N TRP A 38 -15.28 -10.65 -0.76
CA TRP A 38 -14.92 -9.24 -0.64
C TRP A 38 -13.90 -8.95 0.47
N LEU A 39 -13.68 -9.90 1.37
CA LEU A 39 -12.63 -9.86 2.38
C LEU A 39 -11.33 -10.51 1.88
N LEU A 40 -11.45 -11.63 1.17
CA LEU A 40 -10.31 -12.38 0.63
C LEU A 40 -9.58 -11.63 -0.48
N LEU A 41 -10.31 -10.88 -1.31
CA LEU A 41 -9.71 -10.09 -2.40
C LEU A 41 -8.70 -9.05 -1.88
N PRO A 42 -9.06 -8.12 -0.97
CA PRO A 42 -8.10 -7.19 -0.38
C PRO A 42 -7.07 -7.91 0.49
N ALA A 43 -7.44 -9.00 1.18
CA ALA A 43 -6.48 -9.79 1.96
C ALA A 43 -5.32 -10.31 1.12
N LEU A 44 -5.63 -10.96 -0.01
CA LEU A 44 -4.65 -11.52 -0.92
C LEU A 44 -3.82 -10.42 -1.57
N PHE A 45 -4.46 -9.33 -1.99
CA PHE A 45 -3.79 -8.19 -2.60
C PHE A 45 -2.79 -7.54 -1.65
N LEU A 46 -3.19 -7.28 -0.40
CA LEU A 46 -2.33 -6.71 0.64
C LEU A 46 -1.18 -7.66 1.00
N ALA A 47 -1.45 -8.95 1.18
CA ALA A 47 -0.41 -9.93 1.48
C ALA A 47 0.63 -10.00 0.34
N PHE A 48 0.17 -10.06 -0.91
CA PHE A 48 1.03 -10.08 -2.08
C PHE A 48 1.88 -8.82 -2.22
N LEU A 49 1.26 -7.63 -2.15
CA LEU A 49 1.98 -6.36 -2.16
C LEU A 49 2.97 -6.25 -1.01
N GLY A 50 2.57 -6.69 0.19
CA GLY A 50 3.42 -6.68 1.37
C GLY A 50 4.69 -7.50 1.19
N VAL A 51 4.57 -8.72 0.67
CA VAL A 51 5.72 -9.58 0.36
C VAL A 51 6.60 -8.94 -0.71
N ILE A 52 6.02 -8.36 -1.76
CA ILE A 52 6.75 -7.69 -2.83
C ILE A 52 7.50 -6.45 -2.31
N LEU A 53 6.91 -5.67 -1.41
CA LEU A 53 7.55 -4.51 -0.79
C LEU A 53 8.72 -4.94 0.11
N ILE A 54 8.54 -5.99 0.91
CA ILE A 54 9.62 -6.59 1.71
C ILE A 54 10.77 -7.04 0.79
N PHE A 55 10.45 -7.71 -0.32
CA PHE A 55 11.45 -8.14 -1.30
C PHE A 55 12.13 -6.95 -2.01
N SER A 56 11.37 -5.91 -2.35
CA SER A 56 11.87 -4.69 -3.01
C SER A 56 12.72 -3.84 -2.06
N SER A 57 12.48 -3.91 -0.75
CA SER A 57 13.27 -3.17 0.25
C SER A 57 14.74 -3.61 0.31
N ARG A 58 15.03 -4.87 -0.05
CA ARG A 58 16.39 -5.44 -0.07
C ARG A 58 17.25 -4.84 -1.18
N ASP A 59 16.65 -4.63 -2.34
CA ASP A 59 17.29 -4.04 -3.51
C ASP A 59 16.47 -2.88 -4.08
N LEU A 60 16.37 -1.82 -3.28
CA LEU A 60 15.51 -0.68 -3.58
C LEU A 60 15.93 0.09 -4.84
N ALA A 61 17.23 0.09 -5.19
CA ALA A 61 17.72 0.84 -6.34
C ALA A 61 17.23 0.27 -7.67
N ASN A 62 17.19 -1.06 -7.79
CA ASN A 62 16.74 -1.76 -8.99
C ASN A 62 15.23 -2.04 -8.99
N ARG A 63 14.56 -1.90 -7.83
CA ARG A 63 13.13 -2.25 -7.66
C ARG A 63 12.27 -1.06 -7.23
N ALA A 64 12.81 0.15 -7.37
CA ALA A 64 12.15 1.40 -7.02
C ALA A 64 10.80 1.55 -7.71
N THR A 65 10.74 1.15 -8.98
CA THR A 65 9.55 1.16 -9.84
C THR A 65 8.38 0.44 -9.19
N ILE A 66 8.63 -0.73 -8.60
CA ILE A 66 7.59 -1.54 -7.95
C ILE A 66 7.00 -0.81 -6.74
N VAL A 67 7.86 -0.24 -5.90
CA VAL A 67 7.44 0.54 -4.72
C VAL A 67 6.69 1.80 -5.15
N PHE A 68 7.09 2.39 -6.26
CA PHE A 68 6.45 3.57 -6.82
C PHE A 68 5.03 3.26 -7.34
N TRP A 69 4.84 2.14 -8.01
CA TRP A 69 3.53 1.63 -8.42
C TRP A 69 2.66 1.24 -7.21
N ASP A 70 3.25 0.72 -6.13
CA ASP A 70 2.52 0.56 -4.86
C ASP A 70 2.05 1.92 -4.29
N GLY A 71 2.79 2.99 -4.51
CA GLY A 71 2.32 4.34 -4.19
C GLY A 71 0.99 4.69 -4.89
N PHE A 72 0.82 4.32 -6.16
CA PHE A 72 -0.43 4.52 -6.90
C PHE A 72 -1.56 3.60 -6.42
N SER A 73 -1.26 2.35 -6.07
CA SER A 73 -2.26 1.44 -5.50
C SER A 73 -2.81 1.98 -4.18
N ARG A 74 -1.95 2.60 -3.35
CA ARG A 74 -2.34 3.27 -2.10
C ARG A 74 -3.19 4.51 -2.31
N VAL A 75 -2.90 5.34 -3.32
CA VAL A 75 -3.78 6.46 -3.69
C VAL A 75 -5.16 5.94 -4.10
N THR A 76 -5.20 4.85 -4.87
CA THR A 76 -6.46 4.21 -5.25
C THR A 76 -7.21 3.69 -4.03
N ALA A 77 -6.50 3.02 -3.10
CA ALA A 77 -7.05 2.52 -1.84
C ALA A 77 -7.61 3.67 -0.98
N PHE A 78 -6.93 4.81 -0.92
CA PHE A 78 -7.42 6.01 -0.24
C PHE A 78 -8.79 6.45 -0.76
N PHE A 79 -8.97 6.60 -2.08
CA PHE A 79 -10.26 7.00 -2.64
C PHE A 79 -11.36 5.96 -2.37
N VAL A 80 -11.02 4.68 -2.47
CA VAL A 80 -11.94 3.58 -2.19
C VAL A 80 -12.36 3.60 -0.71
N PHE A 81 -11.42 3.69 0.22
CA PHE A 81 -11.69 3.73 1.65
C PHE A 81 -12.40 5.00 2.10
N LEU A 82 -12.10 6.14 1.49
CA LEU A 82 -12.81 7.39 1.74
C LEU A 82 -14.27 7.28 1.32
N TRP A 83 -14.54 6.71 0.14
CA TRP A 83 -15.91 6.45 -0.32
C TRP A 83 -16.63 5.48 0.60
N PHE A 84 -16.00 4.37 0.99
CA PHE A 84 -16.61 3.39 1.90
C PHE A 84 -16.88 3.96 3.30
N GLY A 85 -15.96 4.77 3.82
CA GLY A 85 -16.09 5.37 5.15
C GLY A 85 -17.14 6.50 5.21
N LEU A 86 -17.18 7.39 4.20
CA LEU A 86 -18.06 8.56 4.22
C LEU A 86 -19.41 8.35 3.53
N CYS A 87 -19.44 7.58 2.44
CA CYS A 87 -20.64 7.45 1.60
C CYS A 87 -21.34 6.10 1.79
N ALA A 88 -20.60 5.00 2.02
CA ALA A 88 -21.17 3.66 2.15
C ALA A 88 -21.46 3.24 3.60
N GLY A 89 -21.12 4.09 4.58
CA GLY A 89 -21.47 3.86 5.99
C GLY A 89 -20.63 2.79 6.71
N MET A 90 -19.46 2.38 6.18
CA MET A 90 -18.57 1.41 6.85
C MET A 90 -17.78 1.99 8.04
N GLY A 91 -18.06 3.24 8.42
CA GLY A 91 -17.51 3.90 9.59
C GLY A 91 -16.25 4.74 9.32
N ASN A 92 -16.03 5.73 10.19
CA ASN A 92 -14.92 6.68 10.08
C ASN A 92 -13.53 6.03 10.16
N MET A 93 -13.43 4.83 10.76
CA MET A 93 -12.17 4.10 10.87
C MET A 93 -11.63 3.70 9.48
N VAL A 94 -12.51 3.33 8.55
CA VAL A 94 -12.12 2.99 7.16
C VAL A 94 -11.58 4.23 6.45
N ALA A 95 -12.22 5.39 6.61
CA ALA A 95 -11.71 6.64 6.05
C ALA A 95 -10.33 7.01 6.63
N LEU A 96 -10.10 6.77 7.92
CA LEU A 96 -8.82 7.01 8.58
C LEU A 96 -7.71 6.10 8.03
N LEU A 97 -8.01 4.82 7.78
CA LEU A 97 -7.08 3.91 7.10
C LEU A 97 -6.71 4.42 5.70
N GLY A 98 -7.67 4.96 4.95
CA GLY A 98 -7.40 5.62 3.68
C GLY A 98 -6.41 6.78 3.80
N ILE A 99 -6.56 7.63 4.82
CA ILE A 99 -5.64 8.76 5.05
C ILE A 99 -4.22 8.27 5.31
N VAL A 100 -4.06 7.16 6.06
CA VAL A 100 -2.75 6.54 6.27
C VAL A 100 -2.14 6.06 4.95
N ASP A 101 -2.93 5.43 4.08
CA ASP A 101 -2.46 5.01 2.75
C ASP A 101 -2.01 6.20 1.89
N LEU A 102 -2.76 7.31 1.90
CA LEU A 102 -2.36 8.54 1.21
C LEU A 102 -1.04 9.09 1.76
N ALA A 103 -0.86 9.12 3.08
CA ALA A 103 0.38 9.57 3.69
C ALA A 103 1.57 8.71 3.28
N VAL A 104 1.41 7.38 3.24
CA VAL A 104 2.46 6.46 2.78
C VAL A 104 2.76 6.67 1.30
N ALA A 105 1.74 6.85 0.46
CA ALA A 105 1.91 7.13 -0.97
C ALA A 105 2.73 8.42 -1.22
N LEU A 106 2.45 9.48 -0.47
CA LEU A 106 3.21 10.73 -0.55
C LEU A 106 4.67 10.53 -0.15
N VAL A 107 4.93 9.76 0.92
CA VAL A 107 6.30 9.39 1.31
C VAL A 107 6.99 8.59 0.21
N TYR A 108 6.27 7.77 -0.55
CA TYR A 108 6.86 7.08 -1.69
C TYR A 108 7.18 8.04 -2.83
N PHE A 109 6.22 8.87 -3.25
CA PHE A 109 6.41 9.79 -4.38
C PHE A 109 7.48 10.85 -4.14
N VAL A 110 7.68 11.30 -2.90
CA VAL A 110 8.71 12.28 -2.55
C VAL A 110 10.00 11.60 -2.07
N GLY A 111 9.87 10.55 -1.25
CA GLY A 111 10.97 9.89 -0.58
C GLY A 111 11.79 8.96 -1.46
N LEU A 112 11.18 8.27 -2.45
CA LEU A 112 11.93 7.41 -3.38
C LEU A 112 12.85 8.21 -4.31
N PRO A 113 12.35 9.23 -5.06
CA PRO A 113 13.20 10.07 -5.90
C PRO A 113 14.37 10.68 -5.13
N ARG A 114 14.09 11.22 -3.93
CA ARG A 114 15.11 11.85 -3.09
C ARG A 114 16.13 10.87 -2.51
N ALA A 115 15.71 9.63 -2.21
CA ALA A 115 16.61 8.62 -1.66
C ALA A 115 17.47 7.91 -2.71
N LEU A 116 17.07 7.96 -3.97
CA LEU A 116 17.76 7.29 -5.08
C LEU A 116 18.46 8.28 -6.04
N ASP A 117 18.29 9.58 -5.82
CA ASP A 117 18.76 10.66 -6.69
C ASP A 117 18.35 10.47 -8.16
N ARG A 118 17.10 10.03 -8.35
CA ARG A 118 16.50 9.72 -9.66
C ARG A 118 15.24 10.54 -9.86
N GLY A 119 14.99 10.97 -11.10
CA GLY A 119 13.78 11.70 -11.45
C GLY A 119 12.51 10.85 -11.31
N PHE A 120 11.39 11.49 -10.99
CA PHE A 120 10.08 10.85 -10.82
C PHE A 120 9.71 9.92 -11.99
N LEU A 121 9.78 10.45 -13.23
CA LEU A 121 9.47 9.67 -14.44
C LEU A 121 10.49 8.56 -14.72
N SER A 122 11.74 8.73 -14.29
CA SER A 122 12.77 7.70 -14.48
C SER A 122 12.50 6.49 -13.59
N ILE A 123 12.00 6.71 -12.37
CA ILE A 123 11.56 5.63 -11.47
C ILE A 123 10.25 5.03 -11.97
N LEU A 124 9.28 5.84 -12.40
CA LEU A 124 7.99 5.35 -12.87
C LEU A 124 8.11 4.42 -14.09
N LEU A 125 9.00 4.76 -15.03
CA LEU A 125 9.19 4.03 -16.29
C LEU A 125 10.39 3.07 -16.25
N ASP A 126 10.96 2.82 -15.09
CA ASP A 126 12.18 2.01 -14.88
C ASP A 126 13.36 2.41 -15.80
N ARG A 127 13.45 3.68 -16.18
CA ARG A 127 14.55 4.16 -17.02
C ARG A 127 15.81 4.30 -16.19
N HIS A 128 16.68 3.32 -16.29
CA HIS A 128 18.07 3.48 -15.88
C HIS A 128 18.74 4.33 -16.94
N GLY A 129 19.35 5.46 -16.56
CA GLY A 129 19.98 6.37 -17.51
C GLY A 129 20.87 5.58 -18.47
N THR A 130 20.48 5.56 -19.76
CA THR A 130 21.42 5.29 -20.83
C THR A 130 22.51 6.34 -20.69
N ALA A 131 23.71 5.91 -20.31
CA ALA A 131 24.90 6.67 -20.60
C ALA A 131 24.87 6.98 -22.11
N GLY A 132 24.81 8.27 -22.41
CA GLY A 132 24.88 8.84 -23.75
C GLY A 132 25.48 10.23 -23.60
#